data_AF-H8Z8U7-F1
#
_entry.id   AF-H8Z8U7-F1
#
_cell.length_a   1.000
_cell.length_b   1.000
_cell.length_c   1.000
_cell.angle_alpha   90.00
_cell.angle_beta   90.00
_cell.angle_gamma   90.00
#
_symmetry.space_group_name_H-M   'P 1'
#
loop_
_entity.id
_entity.type
_entity.pdbx_description
1 polymer ?
#
loop_
_entity_poly.entity_id
_entity_poly.type
_entity_poly.pdbx_seq_one_letter_code
_entity_poly.pdbx_strand_id
1 'polypeptide(L)'
;MDAETVRQKSTLLYIPNIIGYVRVVLLFISLFFSKNIFVILYSISYLLDALDGYAARRFKQESKLGYILDMATDRASSAVLILRVVDAYPKMFIILGAFLMMDILSHFFCVVRTCSSKVSHKVHANTSIASRILAFYYARPVLFTVCLGSELFLLNILCFKSVLLGVLCGVIFAFKYITNVLQLYIAIISLSQE
;
A
#
# COMPACT_ATOMS: atom_id res chain seq x y z
N MET A 1 -17.50 12.03 30.98
CA MET A 1 -16.68 11.68 29.80
C MET A 1 -17.46 10.61 29.06
N ASP A 2 -17.98 10.93 27.88
CA ASP A 2 -19.02 10.14 27.23
C ASP A 2 -18.46 8.81 26.71
N ALA A 3 -19.28 7.76 26.68
CA ALA A 3 -18.85 6.42 26.27
C ALA A 3 -18.26 6.40 24.84
N GLU A 4 -18.70 7.31 23.98
CA GLU A 4 -18.20 7.49 22.62
C GLU A 4 -16.78 8.06 22.59
N THR A 5 -16.44 9.01 23.47
CA THR A 5 -15.08 9.56 23.59
C THR A 5 -14.11 8.53 24.18
N VAL A 6 -14.56 7.69 25.12
CA VAL A 6 -13.76 6.56 25.64
C VAL A 6 -13.45 5.55 24.52
N ARG A 7 -14.46 5.20 23.70
CA ARG A 7 -14.30 4.27 22.58
C ARG A 7 -13.39 4.82 21.49
N GLN A 8 -13.54 6.08 21.10
CA GLN A 8 -12.63 6.73 20.13
C GLN A 8 -11.18 6.78 20.64
N LYS A 9 -10.97 7.17 21.90
CA LYS A 9 -9.63 7.19 22.52
C LYS A 9 -9.00 5.80 22.58
N SER A 10 -9.81 4.77 22.80
CA SER A 10 -9.34 3.38 22.79
C SER A 10 -8.86 2.96 21.39
N THR A 11 -9.58 3.33 20.33
CA THR A 11 -9.17 2.98 18.95
C THR A 11 -7.88 3.67 18.51
N LEU A 12 -7.64 4.92 18.92
CA LEU A 12 -6.40 5.64 18.61
C LEU A 12 -5.17 4.96 19.22
N LEU A 13 -5.34 4.32 20.38
CA LEU A 13 -4.28 3.67 21.15
C LEU A 13 -4.20 2.16 20.93
N TYR A 14 -4.88 1.63 19.91
CA TYR A 14 -4.70 0.23 19.53
C TYR A 14 -3.25 -0.03 19.12
N ILE A 15 -2.72 -1.18 19.55
CA ILE A 15 -1.35 -1.62 19.26
C ILE A 15 -1.04 -1.53 17.76
N PRO A 16 -1.88 -2.04 16.82
CA PRO A 16 -1.62 -1.90 15.39
C PRO A 16 -1.56 -0.44 14.92
N ASN A 17 -2.39 0.46 15.48
CA ASN A 17 -2.40 1.87 15.08
C ASN A 17 -1.15 2.60 15.59
N ILE A 18 -0.67 2.27 16.80
CA ILE A 18 0.60 2.77 17.32
C ILE A 18 1.76 2.34 16.43
N ILE A 19 1.78 1.08 15.98
CA ILE A 19 2.79 0.60 15.01
C ILE A 19 2.69 1.42 13.71
N GLY A 20 1.48 1.66 13.20
CA GLY A 20 1.24 2.53 12.04
C GLY A 20 1.80 3.94 12.22
N TYR A 21 1.61 4.57 13.38
CA TYR A 21 2.20 5.89 13.66
C TYR A 21 3.73 5.86 13.70
N VAL A 22 4.31 4.82 14.31
CA VAL A 22 5.77 4.62 14.31
C VAL A 22 6.30 4.47 12.89
N ARG A 23 5.60 3.74 12.01
CA ARG A 23 5.95 3.63 10.58
C ARG A 23 6.00 5.01 9.92
N VAL A 24 4.96 5.83 10.09
CA VAL A 24 4.93 7.20 9.53
C VAL A 24 6.11 8.04 10.02
N VAL A 25 6.42 8.00 11.32
CA VAL A 25 7.56 8.73 11.90
C VAL A 25 8.89 8.20 11.34
N LEU A 26 9.08 6.88 11.24
CA LEU A 26 10.29 6.28 10.66
C LEU A 26 10.48 6.69 9.20
N LEU A 27 9.41 6.68 8.39
CA LEU A 27 9.46 7.14 7.00
C LEU A 27 9.87 8.60 6.91
N PHE A 28 9.29 9.47 7.74
CA PHE A 28 9.62 10.88 7.75
C PHE A 28 11.08 11.12 8.15
N ILE A 29 11.53 10.46 9.23
CA ILE A 29 12.92 10.52 9.71
C ILE A 29 13.87 10.02 8.61
N SER A 30 13.54 8.94 7.89
CA SER A 30 14.40 8.36 6.86
C SER A 30 14.82 9.34 5.76
N LEU A 31 13.97 10.33 5.45
CA LEU A 31 14.22 11.34 4.41
C LEU A 31 15.45 12.21 4.70
N PHE A 32 15.78 12.43 5.97
CA PHE A 32 16.87 13.31 6.38
C PHE A 32 18.25 12.64 6.38
N PHE A 33 18.31 11.32 6.18
CA PHE A 33 19.56 10.58 6.30
C PHE A 33 20.22 10.27 4.95
N SER A 34 21.46 9.78 5.01
CA SER A 34 22.17 9.27 3.82
C SER A 34 21.47 8.04 3.24
N LYS A 35 21.78 7.69 1.99
CA LYS A 35 21.17 6.57 1.27
C LYS A 35 21.16 5.25 2.07
N ASN A 36 22.26 4.91 2.72
CA ASN A 36 22.38 3.62 3.44
C ASN A 36 21.47 3.58 4.68
N ILE A 37 21.45 4.66 5.46
CA ILE A 37 20.60 4.78 6.65
C ILE A 37 19.13 4.88 6.24
N PHE A 38 18.83 5.59 5.13
CA PHE A 38 17.50 5.63 4.54
C PHE A 38 16.98 4.22 4.23
N VAL A 39 17.76 3.39 3.53
CA VAL A 39 17.34 2.02 3.19
C VAL A 39 17.05 1.21 4.45
N ILE A 40 17.89 1.32 5.49
CA ILE A 40 17.68 0.60 6.75
C ILE A 40 16.38 1.05 7.43
N LEU A 41 16.20 2.35 7.64
CA LEU A 41 15.00 2.89 8.31
C LEU A 41 13.73 2.61 7.50
N TYR A 42 13.80 2.77 6.19
CA TYR A 42 12.73 2.47 5.27
C TYR A 42 12.35 0.98 5.33
N SER A 43 13.33 0.06 5.24
CA SER A 43 13.08 -1.37 5.31
C SER A 43 12.49 -1.79 6.65
N ILE A 44 12.93 -1.20 7.77
CA ILE A 44 12.31 -1.44 9.09
C ILE A 44 10.85 -0.98 9.08
N SER A 45 10.57 0.23 8.59
CA SER A 45 9.21 0.76 8.49
C SER A 45 8.31 -0.10 7.59
N TYR A 46 8.87 -0.60 6.49
CA TYR A 46 8.14 -1.48 5.57
C TYR A 46 7.84 -2.84 6.19
N LEU A 47 8.78 -3.45 6.93
CA LEU A 47 8.56 -4.73 7.61
C LEU A 47 7.59 -4.63 8.79
N LEU A 48 7.50 -3.46 9.44
CA LEU A 48 6.54 -3.19 10.51
C LEU A 48 5.08 -3.26 10.03
N ASP A 49 4.82 -3.08 8.73
CA ASP A 49 3.51 -3.28 8.09
C ASP A 49 2.93 -4.67 8.37
N ALA A 50 3.73 -5.71 8.11
CA ALA A 50 3.29 -7.08 8.35
C ALA A 50 2.98 -7.33 9.84
N LEU A 51 3.66 -6.61 10.74
CA LEU A 51 3.50 -6.72 12.18
C LEU A 51 2.25 -6.02 12.69
N ASP A 52 1.86 -4.86 12.15
CA ASP A 52 0.62 -4.19 12.54
C ASP A 52 -0.61 -5.03 12.16
N GLY A 53 -0.63 -5.60 10.96
CA GLY A 53 -1.70 -6.48 10.52
C GLY A 53 -1.77 -7.75 11.36
N TYR A 54 -0.61 -8.32 11.71
CA TYR A 54 -0.55 -9.48 12.60
C TYR A 54 -1.08 -9.14 14.00
N ALA A 55 -0.68 -8.01 14.57
CA ALA A 55 -1.13 -7.54 15.87
C ALA A 55 -2.65 -7.28 15.88
N ALA A 56 -3.19 -6.62 14.85
CA ALA A 56 -4.62 -6.35 14.71
C ALA A 56 -5.46 -7.65 14.81
N ARG A 57 -5.04 -8.70 14.10
CA ARG A 57 -5.71 -10.01 14.12
C ARG A 57 -5.52 -10.74 15.44
N ARG A 58 -4.30 -10.72 15.99
CA ARG A 58 -3.95 -11.44 17.23
C ARG A 58 -4.67 -10.87 18.45
N PHE A 59 -4.82 -9.56 18.52
CA PHE A 59 -5.46 -8.83 19.61
C PHE A 59 -6.92 -8.48 19.34
N LYS A 60 -7.47 -8.84 18.17
CA LYS A 60 -8.83 -8.49 17.73
C LYS A 60 -9.09 -6.97 17.77
N GLN A 61 -8.08 -6.19 17.41
CA GLN A 61 -8.08 -4.72 17.40
C GLN A 61 -8.23 -4.15 15.98
N GLU A 62 -9.04 -4.81 15.16
CA GLU A 62 -9.34 -4.36 13.79
C GLU A 62 -10.27 -3.13 13.84
N SER A 63 -9.93 -2.08 13.10
CA SER A 63 -10.70 -0.83 13.09
C SER A 63 -10.69 -0.18 11.71
N LYS A 64 -11.75 0.58 11.38
CA LYS A 64 -11.82 1.35 10.14
C LYS A 64 -10.69 2.37 10.02
N LEU A 65 -10.33 2.99 11.15
CA LEU A 65 -9.17 3.89 11.23
C LEU A 65 -7.88 3.16 10.87
N GLY A 66 -7.62 2.00 11.48
CA GLY A 66 -6.42 1.21 11.21
C GLY A 66 -6.32 0.79 9.76
N TYR A 67 -7.43 0.33 9.15
CA TYR A 67 -7.47 0.01 7.72
C TYR A 67 -7.11 1.22 6.84
N ILE A 68 -7.68 2.41 7.10
CA ILE A 68 -7.39 3.60 6.30
C ILE A 68 -5.96 4.10 6.56
N LEU A 69 -5.47 4.03 7.80
CA LEU A 69 -4.12 4.44 8.18
C LEU A 69 -3.06 3.57 7.50
N ASP A 70 -3.23 2.25 7.57
CA ASP A 70 -2.41 1.29 6.83
C ASP A 70 -2.48 1.59 5.33
N MET A 71 -3.71 1.78 4.84
CA MET A 71 -3.93 2.15 3.45
C MET A 71 -3.36 3.55 3.06
N ALA A 72 -3.06 4.44 3.99
CA ALA A 72 -2.36 5.69 3.67
C ALA A 72 -0.84 5.49 3.73
N THR A 73 -0.37 4.72 4.71
CA THR A 73 1.04 4.58 5.06
C THR A 73 1.83 3.78 4.02
N ASP A 74 1.27 2.73 3.38
CA ASP A 74 2.04 2.04 2.32
C ASP A 74 2.22 2.93 1.10
N ARG A 75 1.17 3.69 0.72
CA ARG A 75 1.24 4.63 -0.40
C ARG A 75 2.28 5.72 -0.13
N ALA A 76 2.32 6.24 1.10
CA ALA A 76 3.36 7.18 1.52
C ALA A 76 4.76 6.54 1.49
N SER A 77 4.90 5.28 1.91
CA SER A 77 6.15 4.52 1.85
C SER A 77 6.64 4.37 0.41
N SER A 78 5.80 3.88 -0.51
CA SER A 78 6.14 3.73 -1.93
C SER A 78 6.50 5.08 -2.56
N ALA A 79 5.77 6.16 -2.23
CA ALA A 79 6.08 7.50 -2.71
C ALA A 79 7.47 7.97 -2.27
N VAL A 80 7.80 7.82 -0.99
CA VAL A 80 9.11 8.18 -0.44
C VAL A 80 10.24 7.39 -1.11
N LEU A 81 10.06 6.09 -1.33
CA LEU A 81 11.07 5.30 -2.03
C LEU A 81 11.23 5.73 -3.49
N ILE A 82 10.12 5.96 -4.21
CA ILE A 82 10.15 6.46 -5.58
C ILE A 82 10.88 7.80 -5.67
N LEU A 83 10.60 8.74 -4.75
CA LEU A 83 11.29 10.03 -4.70
C LEU A 83 12.81 9.86 -4.57
N ARG A 84 13.25 8.92 -3.72
CA ARG A 84 14.68 8.60 -3.56
C ARG A 84 15.31 7.95 -4.79
N VAL A 85 14.56 7.11 -5.50
CA VAL A 85 15.02 6.53 -6.76
C VAL A 85 15.13 7.61 -7.84
N VAL A 86 14.17 8.53 -7.93
CA VAL A 86 14.18 9.64 -8.88
C VAL A 86 15.31 10.63 -8.59
N ASP A 87 15.59 10.92 -7.32
CA ASP A 87 16.73 11.76 -6.91
C ASP A 87 18.06 11.17 -7.41
N ALA A 88 18.23 9.85 -7.29
CA ALA A 88 19.40 9.16 -7.83
C ALA A 88 19.38 8.98 -9.37
N TYR A 89 18.20 8.85 -9.97
CA TYR A 89 18.00 8.54 -11.39
C TYR A 89 16.88 9.41 -12.01
N PRO A 90 17.13 10.71 -12.29
CA PRO A 90 16.08 11.64 -12.72
C PRO A 90 15.37 11.24 -14.02
N LYS A 91 16.05 10.51 -14.91
CA LYS A 91 15.48 9.99 -16.16
C LYS A 91 14.28 9.06 -15.94
N MET A 92 14.15 8.46 -14.77
CA MET A 92 13.04 7.55 -14.43
C MET A 92 11.79 8.28 -13.93
N PHE A 93 11.84 9.61 -13.77
CA PHE A 93 10.76 10.42 -13.20
C PHE A 93 9.41 10.19 -13.88
N ILE A 94 9.35 10.27 -15.21
CA ILE A 94 8.09 10.14 -15.95
C ILE A 94 7.45 8.77 -15.69
N ILE A 95 8.26 7.71 -15.75
CA ILE A 95 7.80 6.34 -15.61
C ILE A 95 7.36 6.08 -14.17
N LEU A 96 8.22 6.33 -13.18
CA LEU A 96 7.90 6.09 -11.76
C LEU A 96 6.82 7.03 -11.22
N GLY A 97 6.76 8.27 -11.71
CA GLY A 97 5.72 9.23 -11.40
C GLY A 97 4.35 8.77 -11.91
N ALA A 98 4.28 8.22 -13.13
CA ALA A 98 3.04 7.64 -13.66
C ALA A 98 2.59 6.41 -12.83
N PHE A 99 3.53 5.54 -12.44
CA PHE A 99 3.24 4.41 -11.54
C PHE A 99 2.66 4.89 -10.20
N LEU A 100 3.30 5.87 -9.56
CA LEU A 100 2.83 6.43 -8.29
C LEU A 100 1.45 7.08 -8.41
N MET A 101 1.24 7.87 -9.47
CA MET A 101 -0.07 8.49 -9.73
C MET A 101 -1.16 7.44 -9.86
N MET A 102 -0.90 6.36 -10.60
CA MET A 102 -1.87 5.28 -10.79
C MET A 102 -2.16 4.50 -9.50
N ASP A 103 -1.13 4.24 -8.69
CA ASP A 103 -1.27 3.57 -7.39
C ASP A 103 -2.18 4.38 -6.45
N ILE A 104 -1.90 5.68 -6.29
CA ILE A 104 -2.71 6.59 -5.47
C ILE A 104 -4.16 6.67 -5.97
N LEU A 105 -4.37 6.87 -7.28
CA LEU A 105 -5.71 6.99 -7.86
C LEU A 105 -6.52 5.69 -7.67
N SER A 106 -5.93 4.53 -7.98
CA SER A 106 -6.61 3.23 -7.87
C SER A 106 -7.09 2.94 -6.44
N HIS A 107 -6.29 3.28 -5.43
CA HIS A 107 -6.63 3.06 -4.02
C HIS A 107 -7.59 4.11 -3.49
N PHE A 108 -7.44 5.36 -3.90
CA PHE A 108 -8.38 6.43 -3.55
C PHE A 108 -9.81 6.07 -4.00
N PHE A 109 -10.00 5.72 -5.27
CA PHE A 109 -11.32 5.32 -5.79
C PHE A 109 -11.86 4.04 -5.13
N CYS A 110 -10.98 3.10 -4.76
CA CYS A 110 -11.36 1.91 -4.01
C CYS A 110 -11.91 2.25 -2.61
N VAL A 111 -11.28 3.19 -1.90
CA VAL A 111 -11.78 3.67 -0.59
C VAL A 111 -13.09 4.41 -0.74
N VAL A 112 -13.20 5.30 -1.74
CA VAL A 112 -14.47 6.01 -2.01
C VAL A 112 -15.59 5.00 -2.25
N ARG A 113 -15.39 4.02 -3.13
CA ARG A 113 -16.36 2.92 -3.36
C ARG A 113 -16.74 2.19 -2.07
N THR A 114 -15.75 1.87 -1.23
CA THR A 114 -15.98 1.15 0.03
C THR A 114 -16.74 2.00 1.05
N CYS A 115 -16.61 3.33 1.00
CA CYS A 115 -17.31 4.25 1.91
C CYS A 115 -18.67 4.71 1.39
N SER A 116 -18.86 4.83 0.07
CA SER A 116 -20.10 5.32 -0.56
C SER A 116 -21.18 4.25 -0.64
N SER A 117 -20.82 2.98 -0.70
CA SER A 117 -21.78 1.87 -0.83
C SER A 117 -22.69 1.73 0.40
N LYS A 118 -23.84 2.39 0.37
CA LYS A 118 -24.97 2.13 1.27
C LYS A 118 -25.56 0.76 0.91
N VAL A 119 -25.32 -0.25 1.76
CA VAL A 119 -26.08 -1.50 1.87
C VAL A 119 -26.37 -2.25 0.54
N SER A 120 -25.66 -3.38 0.37
CA SER A 120 -26.16 -4.60 -0.27
C SER A 120 -26.86 -4.46 -1.63
N HIS A 121 -26.07 -4.24 -2.69
CA HIS A 121 -26.30 -5.02 -3.91
C HIS A 121 -24.98 -5.64 -4.36
N LYS A 122 -24.97 -6.97 -4.38
CA LYS A 122 -24.00 -7.81 -5.11
C LYS A 122 -24.10 -7.44 -6.59
N VAL A 123 -23.57 -6.29 -6.99
CA VAL A 123 -23.38 -5.94 -8.39
C VAL A 123 -22.22 -6.80 -8.87
N HIS A 124 -22.58 -8.02 -9.28
CA HIS A 124 -22.00 -8.78 -10.40
C HIS A 124 -20.48 -8.74 -10.63
N ALA A 125 -19.68 -8.60 -9.58
CA ALA A 125 -18.22 -8.65 -9.70
C ALA A 125 -17.68 -10.09 -9.87
N ASN A 126 -18.49 -11.06 -10.31
CA ASN A 126 -18.10 -12.47 -10.39
C ASN A 126 -18.07 -13.07 -11.81
N THR A 127 -18.09 -12.25 -12.86
CA THR A 127 -18.13 -12.75 -14.25
C THR A 127 -17.03 -12.23 -15.18
N SER A 128 -16.25 -11.21 -14.80
CA SER A 128 -15.17 -10.68 -15.66
C SER A 128 -13.80 -11.25 -15.27
N ILE A 129 -12.93 -11.47 -16.26
CA ILE A 129 -11.53 -11.87 -16.04
C ILE A 129 -10.80 -10.89 -15.09
N ALA A 130 -11.10 -9.59 -15.17
CA ALA A 130 -10.54 -8.56 -14.30
C ALA A 130 -10.84 -8.83 -12.82
N SER A 131 -12.09 -9.17 -12.50
CA SER A 131 -12.50 -9.49 -11.11
C SER A 131 -11.81 -10.74 -10.56
N ARG A 132 -11.59 -11.75 -11.39
CA ARG A 132 -10.87 -12.98 -11.01
C ARG A 132 -9.38 -12.72 -10.76
N ILE A 133 -8.75 -11.92 -11.60
CA ILE A 133 -7.35 -11.48 -11.41
C ILE A 133 -7.23 -10.70 -10.10
N LEU A 134 -8.16 -9.77 -9.85
CA LEU A 134 -8.13 -8.95 -8.65
C LEU A 134 -8.40 -9.78 -7.38
N ALA A 135 -9.30 -10.77 -7.45
CA ALA A 135 -9.51 -11.73 -6.36
C ALA A 135 -8.26 -12.56 -6.05
N PHE A 136 -7.53 -12.98 -7.09
CA PHE A 136 -6.23 -13.65 -6.93
C PHE A 136 -5.19 -12.71 -6.31
N TYR A 137 -5.11 -11.46 -6.77
CA TYR A 137 -4.21 -10.45 -6.22
C TYR A 137 -4.45 -10.20 -4.72
N TYR A 138 -5.71 -10.10 -4.28
CA TYR A 138 -6.05 -9.90 -2.88
C TYR A 138 -5.91 -11.14 -2.00
N ALA A 139 -5.52 -12.29 -2.54
CA ALA A 139 -5.14 -13.43 -1.72
C ALA A 139 -3.89 -13.05 -0.91
N ARG A 140 -3.96 -13.15 0.43
CA ARG A 140 -2.90 -12.70 1.36
C ARG A 140 -1.45 -13.03 0.95
N PRO A 141 -1.09 -14.28 0.57
CA PRO A 141 0.29 -14.58 0.18
C PRO A 141 0.69 -13.90 -1.14
N VAL A 142 -0.26 -13.74 -2.07
CA VAL A 142 -0.03 -13.05 -3.36
C VAL A 142 0.17 -11.57 -3.11
N LEU A 143 -0.74 -10.93 -2.35
CA LEU A 143 -0.64 -9.50 -2.01
C LEU A 143 0.70 -9.18 -1.34
N PHE A 144 1.09 -9.96 -0.32
CA PHE A 144 2.36 -9.77 0.37
C PHE A 144 3.56 -9.92 -0.59
N THR A 145 3.56 -10.95 -1.44
CA THR A 145 4.64 -11.19 -2.40
C THR A 145 4.73 -10.08 -3.44
N VAL A 146 3.59 -9.59 -3.93
CA VAL A 146 3.54 -8.53 -4.95
C VAL A 146 4.00 -7.20 -4.37
N CYS A 147 3.54 -6.86 -3.16
CA CYS A 147 4.00 -5.67 -2.45
C CYS A 147 5.51 -5.74 -2.18
N LEU A 148 5.98 -6.83 -1.57
CA LEU A 148 7.40 -7.01 -1.23
C LEU A 148 8.28 -6.99 -2.48
N GLY A 149 7.89 -7.72 -3.53
CA GLY A 149 8.63 -7.76 -4.79
C GLY A 149 8.69 -6.40 -5.48
N SER A 150 7.62 -5.61 -5.41
CA SER A 150 7.59 -4.26 -5.99
C SER A 150 8.52 -3.29 -5.24
N GLU A 151 8.55 -3.34 -3.91
CA GLU A 151 9.50 -2.52 -3.15
C GLU A 151 10.95 -3.00 -3.31
N LEU A 152 11.18 -4.31 -3.36
CA LEU A 152 12.49 -4.88 -3.65
C LEU A 152 12.99 -4.50 -5.05
N PHE A 153 12.11 -4.35 -6.04
CA PHE A 153 12.49 -3.84 -7.36
C PHE A 153 13.09 -2.43 -7.27
N LEU A 154 12.42 -1.53 -6.55
CA LEU A 154 12.86 -0.15 -6.36
C LEU A 154 14.14 -0.07 -5.52
N LEU A 155 14.24 -0.87 -4.44
CA LEU A 155 15.46 -0.99 -3.64
C LEU A 155 16.63 -1.59 -4.44
N ASN A 156 16.36 -2.52 -5.35
CA ASN A 156 17.38 -3.06 -6.25
C ASN A 156 17.93 -1.99 -7.20
N ILE A 157 17.07 -1.14 -7.75
CA ILE A 157 17.52 0.00 -8.56
C ILE A 157 18.37 0.97 -7.72
N LEU A 158 17.94 1.28 -6.49
CA LEU A 158 18.61 2.25 -5.63
C LEU A 158 19.96 1.77 -5.07
N CYS A 159 20.06 0.49 -4.67
CA CYS A 159 21.18 -0.02 -3.88
C CYS A 159 21.83 -1.29 -4.45
N PHE A 160 21.06 -2.37 -4.69
CA PHE A 160 21.65 -3.69 -4.94
C PHE A 160 22.20 -3.89 -6.36
N LYS A 161 21.56 -3.29 -7.37
CA LYS A 161 21.93 -3.34 -8.80
C LYS A 161 22.15 -4.76 -9.33
N SER A 162 21.46 -5.75 -8.78
CA SER A 162 21.51 -7.14 -9.23
C SER A 162 20.60 -7.33 -10.44
N VAL A 163 21.14 -7.90 -11.51
CA VAL A 163 20.38 -8.18 -12.75
C VAL A 163 19.29 -9.20 -12.49
N LEU A 164 19.62 -10.32 -11.83
CA LEU A 164 18.65 -11.38 -11.53
C LEU A 164 17.49 -10.86 -10.67
N LEU A 165 17.80 -10.13 -9.60
CA LEU A 165 16.78 -9.55 -8.72
C LEU A 165 15.94 -8.52 -9.49
N GLY A 166 16.56 -7.71 -10.34
CA GLY A 166 15.89 -6.72 -11.16
C GLY A 166 14.88 -7.33 -12.14
N VAL A 167 15.23 -8.44 -12.80
CA VAL A 167 14.33 -9.14 -13.72
C VAL A 167 13.15 -9.76 -12.95
N LEU A 168 13.43 -10.52 -11.88
CA LEU A 168 12.38 -11.19 -11.11
C LEU A 168 11.41 -10.20 -10.47
N CYS A 169 11.94 -9.19 -9.76
CA CYS A 169 11.12 -8.18 -9.10
C CYS A 169 10.48 -7.22 -10.12
N GLY A 170 11.09 -7.01 -11.29
CA GLY A 170 10.52 -6.20 -12.37
C GLY A 170 9.24 -6.80 -12.95
N VAL A 171 9.18 -8.13 -13.12
CA VAL A 171 7.94 -8.82 -13.51
C VAL A 171 6.84 -8.63 -12.47
N ILE A 172 7.19 -8.75 -11.19
CA ILE A 172 6.25 -8.53 -10.08
C ILE A 172 5.75 -7.08 -10.05
N PHE A 173 6.64 -6.11 -10.24
CA PHE A 173 6.31 -4.70 -10.29
C PHE A 173 5.37 -4.38 -11.47
N ALA A 174 5.62 -4.96 -12.65
CA ALA A 174 4.73 -4.83 -13.80
C ALA A 174 3.34 -5.44 -13.53
N PHE A 175 3.29 -6.59 -12.87
CA PHE A 175 2.03 -7.20 -12.46
C PHE A 175 1.24 -6.31 -11.49
N LYS A 176 1.91 -5.72 -10.48
CA LYS A 176 1.28 -4.75 -9.56
C LYS A 176 0.64 -3.58 -10.30
N TYR A 177 1.30 -3.08 -11.34
CA TYR A 177 0.74 -1.99 -12.13
C TYR A 177 -0.52 -2.39 -12.89
N ILE A 178 -0.52 -3.57 -13.50
CA ILE A 178 -1.71 -4.11 -14.17
C ILE A 178 -2.85 -4.23 -13.17
N THR A 179 -2.59 -4.74 -11.96
CA THR A 179 -3.64 -4.86 -10.93
C THR A 179 -4.16 -3.50 -10.47
N ASN A 180 -3.32 -2.47 -10.37
CA ASN A 180 -3.75 -1.10 -10.05
C ASN A 180 -4.66 -0.52 -11.14
N VAL A 181 -4.37 -0.79 -12.43
CA VAL A 181 -5.24 -0.40 -13.55
C VAL A 181 -6.60 -1.09 -13.47
N LEU A 182 -6.61 -2.40 -13.24
CA LEU A 182 -7.84 -3.18 -13.11
C LEU A 182 -8.67 -2.73 -11.89
N GLN A 183 -8.01 -2.43 -10.77
CA GLN A 183 -8.64 -1.93 -9.56
C GLN A 183 -9.33 -0.58 -9.82
N LEU A 184 -8.65 0.36 -10.49
CA LEU A 184 -9.24 1.65 -10.84
C LEU A 184 -10.44 1.48 -11.78
N TYR A 185 -10.30 0.67 -12.82
CA TYR A 185 -11.36 0.39 -13.78
C TYR A 185 -12.63 -0.16 -13.10
N ILE A 186 -12.48 -1.17 -12.24
CA ILE A 186 -13.61 -1.75 -11.50
C ILE A 186 -14.23 -0.73 -10.54
N ALA A 187 -13.41 0.09 -9.86
CA ALA A 187 -13.91 1.10 -8.94
C ALA A 187 -14.74 2.19 -9.65
N ILE A 188 -14.27 2.68 -10.81
CA ILE A 188 -14.99 3.68 -11.61
C ILE A 188 -16.33 3.14 -12.13
N ILE A 189 -16.34 1.95 -12.72
CA ILE A 189 -17.59 1.34 -13.22
C ILE A 189 -18.61 1.20 -12.09
N SER A 190 -18.15 0.74 -10.93
CA SER A 190 -19.03 0.54 -9.79
C SER A 190 -19.65 1.85 -9.29
N LEU A 191 -18.85 2.93 -9.24
CA LEU A 191 -19.31 4.25 -8.80
C LEU A 191 -20.19 4.94 -9.85
N SER A 192 -20.03 4.62 -11.13
CA SER A 192 -20.89 5.13 -12.21
C SER A 192 -22.30 4.53 -12.20
N GLN A 193 -22.54 3.47 -11.43
CA GLN A 193 -23.83 2.77 -11.33
C GLN A 193 -24.63 3.16 -10.08
N GLU A 194 -24.08 4.01 -9.20
CA GLU A 194 -24.74 4.61 -8.03
C GLU A 194 -25.41 5.94 -8.41
#